data_AF-A0A812K161-F1
#
_entry.id   AF-A0A812K161-F1
#
_cell.length_a   1.000
_cell.length_b   1.000
_cell.length_c   1.000
_cell.angle_alpha   90.00
_cell.angle_beta   90.00
_cell.angle_gamma   90.00
#
_symmetry.space_group_name_H-M   'P 1'
#
loop_
_entity.id
_entity.type
_entity.pdbx_description
1 polymer ?
#
loop_
_entity_poly.entity_id
_entity_poly.type
_entity_poly.pdbx_seq_one_letter_code
_entity_poly.pdbx_strand_id
1 'polypeptide(L)'
;DLIREWHRASKEEVDFLLEAKNATHAARALQKHAIDVACPMPISEHCGKRVLTMVFIEGWKITDLDKMPYGTDRETMARNLVHAFAVLVFQEGLIHGDPHPGNVFVEPVSSKNGGTQVARVRPVLLDWGIVKRLEPRERVAAAKWIVATLAQDRLLYTTSLLELGFEFDADPDMAEFATFVEASLGQCAFMFRDSIPSNSQMNFLQQMQQHQEKAESQEGNKMGKDQTPERTIEIRSLQYIDPE
;
A
#
# COMPACT_ATOMS: atom_id res chain seq x y z
N ASP A 1 3.44 16.70 17.22
CA ASP A 1 3.20 16.55 15.77
C ASP A 1 2.34 15.37 15.37
N LEU A 2 2.41 14.21 16.05
CA LEU A 2 1.60 13.02 15.74
C LEU A 2 0.07 13.28 15.67
N ILE A 3 -0.49 14.05 16.62
CA ILE A 3 -1.94 14.37 16.65
C ILE A 3 -2.37 15.17 15.41
N ARG A 4 -1.51 16.05 14.89
CA ARG A 4 -1.81 16.84 13.69
C ARG A 4 -1.79 15.97 12.44
N GLU A 5 -0.81 15.07 12.35
CA GLU A 5 -0.71 14.15 11.23
C GLU A 5 -1.87 13.15 11.22
N TRP A 6 -2.21 12.60 12.38
CA TRP A 6 -3.38 11.73 12.53
C TRP A 6 -4.67 12.45 12.14
N HIS A 7 -4.90 13.66 12.65
CA HIS A 7 -6.09 14.43 12.30
C HIS A 7 -6.14 14.82 10.80
N ARG A 8 -5.00 15.03 10.15
CA ARG A 8 -4.91 15.26 8.70
C ARG A 8 -5.26 13.99 7.92
N ALA A 9 -4.60 12.88 8.24
CA ALA A 9 -4.83 11.58 7.62
C ALA A 9 -6.29 11.13 7.78
N SER A 10 -6.85 11.20 9.00
CA SER A 10 -8.24 10.84 9.24
C SER A 10 -9.24 11.69 8.45
N LYS A 11 -8.96 12.99 8.22
CA LYS A 11 -9.82 13.85 7.39
C LYS A 11 -9.74 13.50 5.91
N GLU A 12 -8.57 13.09 5.43
CA GLU A 12 -8.38 12.62 4.06
C GLU A 12 -9.08 11.27 3.86
N GLU A 13 -9.05 10.38 4.85
CA GLU A 13 -9.76 9.09 4.83
C GLU A 13 -11.29 9.23 4.78
N VAL A 14 -11.87 10.30 5.34
CA VAL A 14 -13.34 10.54 5.28
C VAL A 14 -13.79 11.44 4.13
N ASP A 15 -12.92 11.80 3.18
CA ASP A 15 -13.33 12.56 1.97
C ASP A 15 -13.33 11.68 0.71
N PHE A 16 -14.46 11.02 0.45
CA PHE A 16 -14.60 10.16 -0.74
C PHE A 16 -14.57 10.91 -2.08
N LEU A 17 -14.63 12.24 -2.10
CA LEU A 17 -14.35 12.99 -3.33
C LEU A 17 -12.86 12.98 -3.67
N LEU A 18 -11.99 12.94 -2.66
CA LEU A 18 -10.55 12.80 -2.86
C LEU A 18 -10.23 11.40 -3.38
N GLU A 19 -10.80 10.37 -2.75
CA GLU A 19 -10.66 8.99 -3.21
C GLU A 19 -11.15 8.83 -4.66
N ALA A 20 -12.32 9.37 -5.01
CA ALA A 20 -12.84 9.32 -6.38
C ALA A 20 -11.87 9.96 -7.40
N LYS A 21 -11.23 11.08 -7.05
CA LYS A 21 -10.23 11.73 -7.91
C LYS A 21 -8.97 10.86 -8.05
N ASN A 22 -8.54 10.23 -6.97
CA ASN A 22 -7.37 9.36 -6.97
C ASN A 22 -7.63 8.10 -7.82
N ALA A 23 -8.75 7.42 -7.62
CA ALA A 23 -9.18 6.27 -8.42
C ALA A 23 -9.31 6.62 -9.90
N THR A 24 -9.89 7.78 -10.23
CA THR A 24 -9.97 8.26 -11.62
C THR A 24 -8.58 8.44 -12.24
N HIS A 25 -7.63 9.01 -11.49
CA HIS A 25 -6.26 9.21 -11.97
C HIS A 25 -5.56 7.87 -12.20
N ALA A 26 -5.67 6.95 -11.24
CA ALA A 26 -5.11 5.61 -11.35
C ALA A 26 -5.68 4.83 -12.53
N ALA A 27 -7.00 4.82 -12.72
CA ALA A 27 -7.66 4.15 -13.84
C ALA A 27 -7.16 4.67 -15.20
N ARG A 28 -7.03 6.00 -15.33
CA ARG A 28 -6.49 6.62 -16.56
C ARG A 28 -5.01 6.29 -16.78
N ALA A 29 -4.21 6.28 -15.72
CA ALA A 29 -2.81 5.90 -15.77
C ALA A 29 -2.62 4.45 -16.25
N LEU A 30 -3.35 3.50 -15.67
CA LEU A 30 -3.29 2.08 -16.05
C LEU A 30 -3.69 1.89 -17.52
N GLN A 31 -4.73 2.59 -17.97
CA GLN A 31 -5.15 2.57 -19.37
C GLN A 31 -4.10 3.18 -20.31
N LYS A 32 -3.56 4.35 -19.97
CA LYS A 32 -2.55 5.08 -20.75
C LYS A 32 -1.31 4.22 -21.03
N HIS A 33 -0.89 3.42 -20.05
CA HIS A 33 0.29 2.56 -20.13
C HIS A 33 -0.02 1.12 -20.55
N ALA A 34 -1.25 0.84 -20.99
CA ALA A 34 -1.70 -0.49 -21.42
C ALA A 34 -1.42 -1.59 -20.38
N ILE A 35 -1.59 -1.27 -19.10
CA ILE A 35 -1.37 -2.21 -18.00
C ILE A 35 -2.60 -3.10 -17.84
N ASP A 36 -2.36 -4.40 -17.76
CA ASP A 36 -3.41 -5.40 -17.57
C ASP A 36 -3.81 -5.54 -16.09
N VAL A 37 -4.22 -4.41 -15.51
CA VAL A 37 -4.79 -4.24 -14.17
C VAL A 37 -5.91 -3.21 -14.28
N ALA A 38 -7.06 -3.49 -13.67
CA ALA A 38 -8.18 -2.56 -13.66
C ALA A 38 -8.21 -1.72 -12.38
N CYS A 39 -8.80 -0.54 -12.50
CA CYS A 39 -9.24 0.29 -11.38
C CYS A 39 -10.66 0.76 -11.73
N PRO A 40 -11.69 0.48 -10.91
CA PRO A 40 -13.06 0.87 -11.22
C PRO A 40 -13.17 2.39 -11.35
N MET A 41 -13.84 2.86 -12.40
CA MET A 41 -14.08 4.29 -12.58
C MET A 41 -15.21 4.72 -11.62
N PRO A 42 -15.00 5.77 -10.79
CA PRO A 42 -16.08 6.34 -9.99
C PRO A 42 -17.15 6.98 -10.88
N ILE A 43 -18.41 6.83 -10.48
CA ILE A 43 -19.56 7.50 -11.11
C ILE A 43 -19.70 8.85 -10.42
N SER A 44 -19.08 9.88 -11.02
CA SER A 44 -18.84 11.17 -10.38
C SER A 44 -20.13 11.85 -9.90
N GLU A 45 -21.23 11.68 -10.63
CA GLU A 45 -22.56 12.23 -10.33
C GLU A 45 -23.21 11.59 -9.08
N HIS A 46 -22.69 10.44 -8.66
CA HIS A 46 -23.14 9.68 -7.49
C HIS A 46 -22.09 9.62 -6.37
N CYS A 47 -21.03 10.43 -6.48
CA CYS A 47 -20.01 10.56 -5.44
C CYS A 47 -20.24 11.84 -4.63
N GLY A 48 -19.97 11.76 -3.33
CA GLY A 48 -20.01 12.88 -2.40
C GLY A 48 -18.98 12.66 -1.30
N LYS A 49 -18.85 13.60 -0.37
CA LYS A 49 -17.84 13.50 0.72
C LYS A 49 -17.97 12.22 1.55
N ARG A 50 -19.18 11.67 1.67
CA ARG A 50 -19.50 10.52 2.52
C ARG A 50 -20.01 9.29 1.75
N VAL A 51 -20.12 9.37 0.43
CA VAL A 51 -20.52 8.23 -0.42
C VAL A 51 -19.62 8.16 -1.65
N LEU A 52 -18.98 7.02 -1.87
CA LEU A 52 -18.25 6.71 -3.10
C LEU A 52 -19.07 5.71 -3.91
N THR A 53 -19.34 6.03 -5.17
CA THR A 53 -20.05 5.13 -6.09
C THR A 53 -19.14 4.81 -7.27
N MET A 54 -18.98 3.52 -7.58
CA MET A 54 -18.14 3.05 -8.68
C MET A 54 -18.77 1.83 -9.37
N VAL A 55 -18.21 1.45 -10.52
CA VAL A 55 -18.65 0.25 -11.24
C VAL A 55 -18.44 -0.99 -10.37
N PHE A 56 -19.50 -1.80 -10.23
CA PHE A 56 -19.42 -3.08 -9.54
C PHE A 56 -18.55 -4.06 -10.34
N ILE A 57 -17.65 -4.75 -9.64
CA ILE A 57 -16.73 -5.71 -10.23
C ILE A 57 -17.16 -7.11 -9.80
N GLU A 58 -17.55 -7.93 -10.76
CA GLU A 58 -17.74 -9.35 -10.55
C GLU A 58 -16.39 -10.04 -10.43
N GLY A 59 -16.21 -10.90 -9.44
CA GLY A 59 -14.94 -11.59 -9.26
C GLY A 59 -14.72 -12.13 -7.86
N TRP A 60 -13.44 -12.32 -7.53
CA TRP A 60 -12.98 -12.91 -6.27
C TRP A 60 -11.96 -11.99 -5.60
N LYS A 61 -11.87 -12.05 -4.27
CA LYS A 61 -10.73 -11.46 -3.58
C LYS A 61 -9.45 -12.16 -4.02
N ILE A 62 -8.34 -11.43 -4.12
CA ILE A 62 -7.05 -12.05 -4.50
C ILE A 62 -6.61 -13.15 -3.51
N THR A 63 -7.09 -13.08 -2.27
CA THR A 63 -6.85 -14.06 -1.20
C THR A 63 -7.66 -15.34 -1.35
N ASP A 64 -8.78 -15.30 -2.09
CA ASP A 64 -9.70 -16.43 -2.23
C ASP A 64 -9.29 -17.35 -3.39
N LEU A 65 -8.04 -17.80 -3.36
CA LEU A 65 -7.40 -18.55 -4.46
C LEU A 65 -8.15 -19.82 -4.86
N ASP A 66 -8.85 -20.46 -3.92
CA ASP A 66 -9.61 -21.69 -4.15
C ASP A 66 -10.93 -21.46 -4.90
N LYS A 67 -11.44 -20.22 -4.91
CA LYS A 67 -12.67 -19.84 -5.62
C LYS A 67 -12.39 -19.42 -7.06
N MET A 68 -11.14 -19.15 -7.40
CA MET A 68 -10.75 -18.75 -8.74
C MET A 68 -10.83 -19.93 -9.73
N PRO A 69 -11.02 -19.67 -11.03
CA PRO A 69 -11.03 -20.72 -12.04
C PRO A 69 -9.78 -21.61 -12.00
N TYR A 70 -9.97 -22.91 -12.22
CA TYR A 70 -8.85 -23.85 -12.30
C TYR A 70 -7.86 -23.44 -13.39
N GLY A 71 -6.56 -23.51 -13.09
CA GLY A 71 -5.51 -23.09 -14.02
C GLY A 71 -5.29 -21.58 -14.11
N THR A 72 -5.84 -20.78 -13.18
CA THR A 72 -5.53 -19.35 -13.07
C THR A 72 -4.02 -19.13 -12.95
N ASP A 73 -3.46 -18.35 -13.88
CA ASP A 73 -2.04 -17.99 -13.89
C ASP A 73 -1.75 -16.89 -12.86
N ARG A 74 -1.37 -17.34 -11.66
CA ARG A 74 -1.06 -16.48 -10.51
C ARG A 74 0.25 -15.72 -10.69
N GLU A 75 1.21 -16.26 -11.45
CA GLU A 75 2.49 -15.63 -11.67
C GLU A 75 2.34 -14.40 -12.57
N THR A 76 1.61 -14.54 -13.67
CA THR A 76 1.28 -13.41 -14.55
C THR A 76 0.48 -12.36 -13.80
N MET A 77 -0.45 -12.76 -12.94
CA MET A 77 -1.24 -11.85 -12.12
C MET A 77 -0.35 -11.01 -11.17
N ALA A 78 0.56 -11.65 -10.45
CA ALA A 78 1.51 -10.97 -9.57
C ALA A 78 2.44 -10.03 -10.35
N ARG A 79 2.94 -10.48 -11.51
CA ARG A 79 3.80 -9.68 -12.40
C ARG A 79 3.07 -8.43 -12.89
N ASN A 80 1.81 -8.56 -13.28
CA ASN A 80 0.97 -7.44 -13.72
C ASN A 80 0.74 -6.43 -12.58
N LEU A 81 0.50 -6.90 -11.35
CA LEU A 81 0.38 -6.02 -10.18
C LEU A 81 1.66 -5.26 -9.88
N VAL A 82 2.81 -5.94 -9.85
CA VAL A 82 4.12 -5.29 -9.63
C VAL A 82 4.39 -4.26 -10.73
N HIS A 83 4.10 -4.60 -11.99
CA HIS A 83 4.24 -3.68 -13.12
C HIS A 83 3.32 -2.46 -12.99
N ALA A 84 2.07 -2.66 -12.56
CA ALA A 84 1.12 -1.58 -12.30
C ALA A 84 1.64 -0.61 -11.23
N PHE A 85 2.07 -1.13 -10.08
CA PHE A 85 2.63 -0.28 -9.01
C PHE A 85 3.90 0.45 -9.47
N ALA A 86 4.79 -0.21 -10.21
CA ALA A 86 5.98 0.44 -10.75
C ALA A 86 5.63 1.60 -11.70
N VAL A 87 4.65 1.43 -12.59
CA VAL A 87 4.19 2.49 -13.50
C VAL A 87 3.54 3.63 -12.71
N LEU A 88 2.65 3.31 -11.77
CA LEU A 88 1.98 4.31 -10.95
C LEU A 88 2.98 5.17 -10.17
N VAL A 89 3.97 4.54 -9.51
CA VAL A 89 4.99 5.25 -8.73
C VAL A 89 5.97 6.00 -9.64
N PHE A 90 6.63 5.30 -10.57
CA PHE A 90 7.77 5.86 -11.30
C PHE A 90 7.41 6.63 -12.56
N GLN A 91 6.23 6.42 -13.15
CA GLN A 91 5.79 7.11 -14.36
C GLN A 91 4.71 8.17 -14.10
N GLU A 92 3.84 7.94 -13.12
CA GLU A 92 2.72 8.85 -12.80
C GLU A 92 2.87 9.55 -11.45
N GLY A 93 3.77 9.09 -10.57
CA GLY A 93 3.99 9.67 -9.25
C GLY A 93 2.86 9.39 -8.26
N LEU A 94 2.04 8.36 -8.46
CA LEU A 94 1.05 7.91 -7.46
C LEU A 94 1.61 6.75 -6.64
N ILE A 95 1.71 6.94 -5.33
CA ILE A 95 1.95 5.87 -4.37
C ILE A 95 0.62 5.48 -3.75
N HIS A 96 0.27 4.21 -3.86
CA HIS A 96 -0.83 3.60 -3.12
C HIS A 96 -0.39 3.40 -1.67
N GLY A 97 -1.04 4.08 -0.73
CA GLY A 97 -0.64 4.09 0.68
C GLY A 97 -0.99 2.82 1.45
N ASP A 98 -2.03 2.09 1.01
CA ASP A 98 -2.43 0.83 1.63
C ASP A 98 -2.75 -0.29 0.61
N PRO A 99 -1.74 -0.89 -0.05
CA PRO A 99 -1.94 -1.96 -1.03
C PRO A 99 -2.22 -3.32 -0.34
N HIS A 100 -3.09 -3.33 0.68
CA HIS A 100 -3.48 -4.53 1.40
C HIS A 100 -4.18 -5.52 0.45
N PRO A 101 -3.97 -6.85 0.58
CA PRO A 101 -4.62 -7.84 -0.29
C PRO A 101 -6.15 -7.76 -0.32
N GLY A 102 -6.77 -7.24 0.75
CA GLY A 102 -8.22 -6.98 0.81
C GLY A 102 -8.72 -5.96 -0.21
N ASN A 103 -7.85 -5.06 -0.67
CA ASN A 103 -8.12 -4.04 -1.69
C ASN A 103 -7.81 -4.53 -3.11
N VAL A 104 -7.48 -5.81 -3.28
CA VAL A 104 -7.21 -6.39 -4.59
C VAL A 104 -8.23 -7.47 -4.91
N PHE A 105 -8.98 -7.22 -5.98
CA PHE A 105 -9.92 -8.17 -6.57
C PHE A 105 -9.36 -8.78 -7.85
N VAL A 106 -10.00 -9.85 -8.30
CA VAL A 106 -9.66 -10.56 -9.52
C VAL A 106 -10.95 -10.77 -10.28
N GLU A 107 -11.08 -10.13 -11.45
CA GLU A 107 -12.27 -10.23 -12.30
C GLU A 107 -12.06 -11.22 -13.45
N PRO A 108 -13.11 -11.94 -13.88
CA PRO A 108 -13.06 -12.74 -15.09
C PRO A 108 -13.09 -11.84 -16.34
N VAL A 109 -12.24 -12.15 -17.31
CA VAL A 109 -12.22 -11.48 -18.62
C VAL A 109 -12.69 -12.49 -19.67
N SER A 110 -13.90 -12.27 -20.18
CA SER A 110 -14.46 -13.06 -21.28
C SER A 110 -13.79 -12.72 -22.60
N SER A 111 -13.53 -13.74 -23.43
CA SER A 111 -13.07 -13.52 -24.80
C SER A 111 -14.19 -12.92 -25.63
N LYS A 112 -13.87 -11.91 -26.46
CA LYS A 112 -14.84 -11.25 -27.35
C LYS A 112 -15.43 -12.17 -28.45
N ASN A 113 -15.03 -13.44 -28.51
CA ASN A 113 -15.47 -14.41 -29.52
C ASN A 113 -16.58 -15.36 -29.04
N GLY A 114 -17.59 -14.84 -28.31
CA GLY A 114 -18.92 -15.48 -28.21
C GLY A 114 -19.04 -16.79 -27.42
N GLY A 115 -18.03 -17.21 -26.68
CA GLY A 115 -18.10 -18.37 -25.79
C GLY A 115 -18.25 -17.97 -24.31
N THR A 116 -19.09 -18.69 -23.56
CA THR A 116 -19.36 -18.53 -22.12
C THR A 116 -18.17 -18.91 -21.21
N GLN A 117 -16.97 -19.03 -21.77
CA GLN A 117 -15.79 -19.49 -21.05
C GLN A 117 -14.94 -18.30 -20.63
N VAL A 118 -14.65 -18.19 -19.32
CA VAL A 118 -13.67 -17.24 -18.79
C VAL A 118 -12.33 -17.54 -19.47
N ALA A 119 -11.85 -16.62 -20.30
CA ALA A 119 -10.64 -16.83 -21.10
C ALA A 119 -9.39 -16.57 -20.27
N ARG A 120 -9.46 -15.61 -19.34
CA ARG A 120 -8.41 -15.26 -18.37
C ARG A 120 -9.01 -14.45 -17.22
N VAL A 121 -8.21 -14.18 -16.20
CA VAL A 121 -8.55 -13.25 -15.13
C VAL A 121 -7.70 -11.99 -15.21
N ARG A 122 -8.11 -10.93 -14.50
CA ARG A 122 -7.38 -9.67 -14.40
C ARG A 122 -7.42 -9.13 -12.96
N PRO A 123 -6.29 -8.67 -12.38
CA PRO A 123 -6.30 -7.98 -11.10
C PRO A 123 -7.04 -6.64 -11.18
N VAL A 124 -7.71 -6.28 -10.09
CA VAL A 124 -8.43 -5.03 -9.92
C VAL A 124 -7.98 -4.38 -8.61
N LEU A 125 -7.44 -3.16 -8.69
CA LEU A 125 -7.06 -2.36 -7.52
C LEU A 125 -8.25 -1.52 -7.08
N LEU A 126 -8.72 -1.78 -5.87
CA LEU A 126 -9.74 -1.03 -5.14
C LEU A 126 -9.06 -0.14 -4.10
N ASP A 127 -9.86 0.73 -3.48
CA ASP A 127 -9.46 1.63 -2.38
C ASP A 127 -8.31 2.58 -2.76
N TRP A 128 -8.67 3.83 -3.01
CA TRP A 128 -7.72 4.89 -3.31
C TRP A 128 -7.80 6.03 -2.27
N GLY A 129 -8.23 5.68 -1.05
CA GLY A 129 -8.39 6.62 0.05
C GLY A 129 -7.06 7.20 0.52
N ILE A 130 -6.03 6.35 0.59
CA ILE A 130 -4.68 6.75 0.99
C ILE A 130 -3.76 6.75 -0.24
N VAL A 131 -3.46 7.94 -0.76
CA VAL A 131 -2.56 8.12 -1.91
C VAL A 131 -1.61 9.27 -1.66
N LYS A 132 -0.32 9.02 -1.89
CA LYS A 132 0.70 10.06 -1.91
C LYS A 132 1.10 10.39 -3.35
N ARG A 133 1.35 11.67 -3.61
CA ARG A 133 1.89 12.13 -4.89
C ARG A 133 3.36 12.46 -4.75
N LEU A 134 4.16 11.98 -5.68
CA LEU A 134 5.57 12.30 -5.81
C LEU A 134 5.79 13.29 -6.95
N GLU A 135 6.57 14.32 -6.68
CA GLU A 135 7.09 15.22 -7.69
C GLU A 135 8.10 14.49 -8.60
N PRO A 136 8.34 14.97 -9.83
CA PRO A 136 9.28 14.33 -10.76
C PRO A 136 10.67 14.07 -10.16
N ARG A 137 11.18 15.00 -9.33
CA ARG A 137 12.46 14.84 -8.63
C ARG A 137 12.43 13.70 -7.61
N GLU A 138 11.33 13.57 -6.87
CA GLU A 138 11.16 12.56 -5.83
C GLU A 138 11.00 11.18 -6.45
N ARG A 139 10.37 11.08 -7.62
CA ARG A 139 10.30 9.85 -8.41
C ARG A 139 11.67 9.34 -8.83
N VAL A 140 12.54 10.25 -9.28
CA VAL A 140 13.93 9.91 -9.64
C VAL A 140 14.71 9.50 -8.39
N ALA A 141 14.54 10.21 -7.28
CA ALA A 141 15.17 9.87 -6.01
C ALA A 141 14.73 8.49 -5.50
N ALA A 142 13.43 8.17 -5.56
CA ALA A 142 12.91 6.84 -5.22
C ALA A 142 13.50 5.74 -6.13
N ALA A 143 13.64 6.00 -7.43
CA ALA A 143 14.27 5.04 -8.35
C ALA A 143 15.75 4.82 -8.02
N LYS A 144 16.50 5.90 -7.73
CA LYS A 144 17.90 5.82 -7.27
C LYS A 144 18.01 5.02 -5.98
N TRP A 145 17.09 5.20 -5.04
CA TRP A 145 17.08 4.49 -3.76
C TRP A 145 16.93 2.97 -3.95
N ILE A 146 16.04 2.53 -4.85
CA ILE A 146 15.91 1.10 -5.20
C ILE A 146 17.19 0.57 -5.85
N VAL A 147 17.73 1.30 -6.84
CA VAL A 147 18.97 0.90 -7.53
C VAL A 147 20.13 0.80 -6.54
N ALA A 148 20.27 1.78 -5.65
CA ALA A 148 21.28 1.80 -4.60
C ALA A 148 21.15 0.60 -3.66
N THR A 149 19.91 0.26 -3.28
CA THR A 149 19.63 -0.92 -2.45
C THR A 149 20.08 -2.21 -3.13
N LEU A 150 19.76 -2.40 -4.41
CA LEU A 150 20.15 -3.59 -5.15
C LEU A 150 21.66 -3.66 -5.42
N ALA A 151 22.28 -2.51 -5.70
CA ALA A 151 23.72 -2.39 -5.95
C ALA A 151 24.57 -2.42 -4.66
N GLN A 152 23.94 -2.36 -3.50
CA GLN A 152 24.60 -2.14 -2.21
C GLN A 152 25.47 -0.86 -2.22
N ASP A 153 25.00 0.18 -2.92
CA ASP A 153 25.68 1.47 -3.00
C ASP A 153 25.22 2.39 -1.87
N ARG A 154 26.05 2.47 -0.83
CA ARG A 154 25.77 3.25 0.38
C ARG A 154 25.68 4.76 0.14
N LEU A 155 26.50 5.31 -0.75
CA LEU A 155 26.52 6.75 -1.03
C LEU A 155 25.26 7.13 -1.82
N LEU A 156 24.92 6.34 -2.84
CA LEU A 156 23.69 6.57 -3.61
C LEU A 156 22.44 6.35 -2.74
N TYR A 157 22.46 5.39 -1.82
CA TYR A 157 21.36 5.14 -0.88
C TYR A 157 21.12 6.34 0.04
N THR A 158 22.20 6.87 0.63
CA THR A 158 22.11 8.05 1.52
C THR A 158 21.62 9.28 0.76
N THR A 159 22.24 9.58 -0.37
CA THR A 159 21.90 10.77 -1.17
C THR A 159 20.47 10.71 -1.69
N SER A 160 20.00 9.53 -2.11
CA SER A 160 18.60 9.35 -2.55
C SER A 160 17.58 9.53 -1.43
N LEU A 161 17.87 9.11 -0.19
CA LEU A 161 17.01 9.37 0.96
C LEU A 161 16.95 10.87 1.30
N LEU A 162 18.08 11.58 1.25
CA LEU A 162 18.09 13.05 1.41
C LEU A 162 17.29 13.74 0.31
N GLU A 163 17.41 13.31 -0.95
CA GLU A 163 16.63 13.83 -2.08
C GLU A 163 15.12 13.55 -1.94
N LEU A 164 14.75 12.48 -1.23
CA LEU A 164 13.36 12.16 -0.86
C LEU A 164 12.84 13.00 0.32
N GLY A 165 13.71 13.79 0.96
CA GLY A 165 13.36 14.64 2.09
C GLY A 165 13.45 13.96 3.46
N PHE A 166 14.15 12.83 3.56
CA PHE A 166 14.48 12.26 4.88
C PHE A 166 15.52 13.15 5.56
N GLU A 167 15.26 13.47 6.82
CA GLU A 167 16.21 14.17 7.69
C GLU A 167 16.84 13.13 8.63
N PHE A 168 18.14 13.25 8.85
CA PHE A 168 18.88 12.37 9.76
C PHE A 168 19.39 13.19 10.93
N ASP A 169 19.11 12.72 12.15
CA ASP A 169 19.60 13.36 13.38
C ASP A 169 21.11 13.18 13.57
N ALA A 170 21.68 12.13 12.98
CA ALA A 170 23.11 11.85 13.02
C ALA A 170 23.82 12.53 11.85
N ASP A 171 24.97 13.13 12.15
CA ASP A 171 25.87 13.70 11.15
C ASP A 171 26.29 12.60 10.15
N PRO A 172 26.05 12.79 8.83
CA PRO A 172 26.40 11.81 7.80
C PRO A 172 27.87 11.36 7.79
N ASP A 173 28.77 12.19 8.31
CA ASP A 173 30.21 11.89 8.36
C ASP A 173 30.61 11.03 9.58
N MET A 174 29.68 10.75 10.49
CA MET A 174 29.95 9.96 11.69
C MET A 174 29.91 8.45 11.42
N ALA A 175 30.79 7.72 12.11
CA ALA A 175 30.89 6.26 12.01
C ALA A 175 29.60 5.51 12.44
N GLU A 176 28.74 6.15 13.23
CA GLU A 176 27.43 5.61 13.60
C GLU A 176 26.43 5.69 12.45
N PHE A 177 26.47 6.78 11.65
CA PHE A 177 25.60 6.97 10.48
C PHE A 177 25.94 5.99 9.34
N ALA A 178 27.21 5.96 8.93
CA ALA A 178 27.96 4.76 9.23
C ALA A 178 27.29 3.38 9.06
N THR A 179 27.34 2.71 10.19
CA THR A 179 26.71 1.45 10.53
C THR A 179 25.19 1.46 10.36
N PHE A 180 24.50 2.57 10.64
CA PHE A 180 23.05 2.68 10.47
C PHE A 180 22.63 2.46 9.02
N VAL A 181 23.29 3.13 8.07
CA VAL A 181 22.98 2.97 6.64
C VAL A 181 23.30 1.55 6.19
N GLU A 182 24.42 0.96 6.62
CA GLU A 182 24.76 -0.44 6.28
C GLU A 182 23.72 -1.43 6.80
N ALA A 183 23.26 -1.26 8.03
CA ALA A 183 22.21 -2.10 8.61
C ALA A 183 20.88 -1.94 7.85
N SER A 184 20.49 -0.71 7.54
CA SER A 184 19.26 -0.38 6.81
C SER A 184 19.31 -0.93 5.38
N LEU A 185 20.44 -0.75 4.70
CA LEU A 185 20.69 -1.24 3.35
C LEU A 185 20.64 -2.78 3.31
N GLY A 186 21.20 -3.46 4.31
CA GLY A 186 21.14 -4.91 4.44
C GLY A 186 19.71 -5.44 4.63
N GLN A 187 18.90 -4.78 5.47
CA GLN A 187 17.49 -5.13 5.66
C GLN A 187 16.65 -4.90 4.40
N CYS A 188 16.82 -3.75 3.74
CA CYS A 188 16.12 -3.47 2.48
C CYS A 188 16.54 -4.45 1.39
N ALA A 189 17.83 -4.75 1.25
CA ALA A 189 18.30 -5.70 0.25
C ALA A 189 17.75 -7.11 0.49
N PHE A 190 17.63 -7.55 1.74
CA PHE A 190 16.95 -8.82 2.06
C PHE A 190 15.51 -8.86 1.50
N MET A 191 14.74 -7.76 1.62
CA MET A 191 13.39 -7.69 1.06
C MET A 191 13.35 -7.76 -0.48
N PHE A 192 14.39 -7.28 -1.17
CA PHE A 192 14.42 -7.24 -2.64
C PHE A 192 15.18 -8.41 -3.30
N ARG A 193 16.06 -9.10 -2.57
CA ARG A 193 16.98 -10.11 -3.14
C ARG A 193 16.35 -11.49 -3.22
N ASP A 194 15.48 -11.82 -2.27
CA ASP A 194 14.76 -13.08 -2.27
C ASP A 194 13.26 -12.79 -2.39
N SER A 195 12.65 -13.25 -3.49
CA SER A 195 11.20 -13.52 -3.50
C SER A 195 10.95 -14.75 -2.63
N ILE A 196 11.13 -14.58 -1.32
CA ILE A 196 11.01 -15.65 -0.34
C ILE A 196 9.58 -16.19 -0.39
N PRO A 197 9.37 -17.52 -0.46
CA PRO A 197 8.04 -18.11 -0.32
C PRO A 197 7.38 -17.67 1.00
N SER A 198 6.06 -17.49 0.98
CA SER A 198 5.21 -16.89 2.02
C SER A 198 5.56 -17.23 3.48
N ASN A 199 6.08 -18.43 3.76
CA ASN A 199 6.41 -18.86 5.12
C ASN A 199 7.60 -18.12 5.75
N SER A 200 8.69 -17.84 5.01
CA SER A 200 9.83 -17.13 5.63
C SER A 200 9.62 -15.62 5.68
N GLN A 201 8.75 -15.05 4.82
CA GLN A 201 8.23 -13.69 5.00
C GLN A 201 7.35 -13.59 6.26
N MET A 202 6.45 -14.55 6.49
CA MET A 202 5.63 -14.63 7.70
C MET A 202 6.50 -14.74 8.97
N ASN A 203 7.54 -15.57 8.96
CA ASN A 203 8.46 -15.69 10.09
C ASN A 203 9.23 -14.39 10.36
N PHE A 204 9.63 -13.67 9.30
CA PHE A 204 10.30 -12.38 9.42
C PHE A 204 9.36 -11.29 9.94
N LEU A 205 8.13 -11.20 9.42
CA LEU A 205 7.09 -10.30 9.93
C LEU A 205 6.75 -10.59 11.39
N GLN A 206 6.67 -11.87 11.79
CA GLN A 206 6.51 -12.26 13.18
C GLN A 206 7.69 -11.83 14.05
N GLN A 207 8.93 -11.97 13.56
CA GLN A 207 10.11 -11.47 14.28
C GLN A 207 10.08 -9.95 14.42
N MET A 208 9.69 -9.20 13.38
CA MET A 208 9.55 -7.75 13.45
C MET A 208 8.44 -7.33 14.42
N GLN A 209 7.28 -7.99 14.39
CA GLN A 209 6.19 -7.77 15.36
C GLN A 209 6.67 -8.04 16.79
N GLN A 210 7.39 -9.15 17.03
CA GLN A 210 7.97 -9.44 18.34
C GLN A 210 9.00 -8.39 18.77
N HIS A 211 9.76 -7.81 17.83
CA HIS A 211 10.68 -6.71 18.11
C HIS A 211 9.95 -5.42 18.45
N GLN A 212 8.86 -5.09 17.77
CA GLN A 212 7.98 -3.96 18.08
C GLN A 212 7.30 -4.14 19.44
N GLU A 213 6.70 -5.30 19.71
CA GLU A 213 6.10 -5.64 21.00
C GLU A 213 7.13 -5.59 22.14
N LYS A 214 8.38 -6.01 21.89
CA LYS A 214 9.48 -5.88 22.86
C LYS A 214 9.90 -4.43 23.09
N ALA A 215 9.88 -3.58 22.06
CA ALA A 215 10.16 -2.15 22.20
C ALA A 215 9.03 -1.44 22.97
N GLU A 216 7.77 -1.73 22.63
CA GLU A 216 6.58 -1.20 23.31
C GLU A 216 6.48 -1.68 24.76
N SER A 217 6.83 -2.95 25.04
CA SER A 217 6.87 -3.46 26.41
C SER A 217 8.05 -2.93 27.22
N GLN A 218 9.16 -2.53 26.59
CA GLN A 218 10.24 -1.80 27.26
C GLN A 218 9.87 -0.34 27.57
N GLU A 219 9.08 0.32 26.72
CA GLU A 219 8.50 1.64 27.01
C GLU A 219 7.40 1.56 28.08
N GLY A 220 6.55 0.54 28.02
CA GLY A 220 5.49 0.28 29.00
C GLY A 220 6.03 -0.05 30.40
N ASN A 221 7.21 -0.67 30.51
CA ASN A 221 7.80 -1.00 31.81
C ASN A 221 8.41 0.21 32.55
N LYS A 222 8.43 1.40 31.93
CA LYS A 222 8.72 2.68 32.62
C LYS A 222 7.47 3.36 33.20
N MET A 223 6.26 2.84 32.96
CA MET A 223 5.02 3.29 33.61
C MET A 223 4.40 2.16 34.42
N GLY A 224 5.03 1.85 35.55
CA GLY A 224 4.45 0.94 36.54
C GLY A 224 3.45 1.64 37.46
N LYS A 225 2.22 1.09 37.45
CA LYS A 225 1.17 1.11 38.49
C LYS A 225 0.15 2.27 38.44
N ASP A 226 -1.03 2.00 37.87
CA ASP A 226 -2.24 1.87 38.71
C ASP A 226 -3.39 1.13 38.01
N GLN A 227 -4.01 0.23 38.78
CA GLN A 227 -5.37 -0.35 38.75
C GLN A 227 -6.16 -0.56 37.43
N THR A 228 -6.50 -1.83 37.17
CA THR A 228 -7.70 -2.29 36.43
C THR A 228 -8.95 -2.20 37.34
N PRO A 229 -10.20 -2.03 36.82
CA PRO A 229 -10.91 -3.15 36.19
C PRO A 229 -11.84 -2.82 34.99
N GLU A 230 -11.98 -3.84 34.14
CA GLU A 230 -13.15 -4.23 33.32
C GLU A 230 -14.04 -3.18 32.64
N ARG A 231 -14.23 -3.34 31.31
CA ARG A 231 -15.54 -3.56 30.68
C ARG A 231 -15.43 -3.77 29.15
N THR A 232 -15.83 -4.97 28.72
CA THR A 232 -16.53 -5.23 27.45
C THR A 232 -17.63 -4.17 27.21
N ILE A 233 -17.89 -3.76 25.95
CA ILE A 233 -19.25 -3.52 25.39
C ILE A 233 -19.22 -3.11 23.91
N GLU A 234 -19.96 -3.91 23.13
CA GLU A 234 -20.93 -3.62 22.07
C GLU A 234 -20.71 -2.54 21.00
N ILE A 235 -20.88 -3.01 19.76
CA ILE A 235 -21.34 -2.27 18.59
C ILE A 235 -22.71 -1.65 18.89
N ARG A 236 -22.84 -0.32 18.85
CA ARG A 236 -24.12 0.38 18.78
C ARG A 236 -24.27 1.08 17.44
N SER A 237 -25.26 0.62 16.66
CA SER A 237 -25.87 1.40 15.60
C SER A 237 -26.51 2.65 16.20
N LEU A 238 -26.15 3.83 15.69
CA LEU A 238 -26.85 5.06 16.02
C LEU A 238 -27.95 5.28 14.98
N GLN A 239 -29.19 5.07 15.41
CA GLN A 239 -30.36 5.60 14.74
C GLN A 239 -30.36 7.13 14.88
N TYR A 240 -30.49 7.81 13.74
CA TYR A 240 -30.60 9.25 13.62
C TYR A 240 -31.96 9.71 14.17
N ILE A 241 -31.96 10.62 15.16
CA ILE A 241 -33.15 11.34 15.62
C ILE A 241 -32.98 12.80 15.20
N ASP A 242 -33.96 13.29 14.46
CA ASP A 242 -34.03 14.64 13.86
C ASP A 242 -34.38 15.68 14.93
N PRO A 243 -33.74 16.87 14.97
CA PRO A 243 -34.18 17.97 15.81
C PRO A 243 -34.84 19.09 14.98
N GLU A 244 -36.11 19.39 15.33
CA GLU A 244 -36.72 20.72 15.16
C GLU A 244 -35.91 21.82 15.86
#